data_AF-A0A2V8H1G6-F1
#
_entry.id   AF-A0A2V8H1G6-F1
#
_cell.length_a   1.000
_cell.length_b   1.000
_cell.length_c   1.000
_cell.angle_alpha   90.00
_cell.angle_beta   90.00
_cell.angle_gamma   90.00
#
_symmetry.space_group_name_H-M   'P 1'
#
loop_
_entity.id
_entity.type
_entity.pdbx_description
1 polymer ?
#
loop_
_entity_poly.entity_id
_entity_poly.type
_entity_poly.pdbx_seq_one_letter_code
_entity_poly.pdbx_strand_id
1 'polypeptide(L)'
;MDYVAGSADLKVGDTVVTSGIDGIYPKGFVIGQIQSVKRGAGEYSAIVIKPAVDFNSLEAALIVLTPPPAATTSTATAGTAGTHQGRE
;
A
#
# COMPACT_ATOMS: atom_id res chain seq x y z
N MET A 1 -5.46 -0.01 -12.06
CA MET A 1 -4.09 0.11 -11.51
C MET A 1 -3.25 -0.94 -12.20
N ASP A 2 -2.12 -0.57 -12.77
CA ASP A 2 -1.47 -1.38 -13.81
C ASP A 2 -0.06 -1.88 -13.48
N TYR A 3 0.52 -1.44 -12.35
CA TYR A 3 1.89 -1.75 -11.95
C TYR A 3 1.97 -2.37 -10.55
N VAL A 4 1.20 -3.43 -10.31
CA VAL A 4 1.28 -4.19 -9.05
C VAL A 4 2.31 -5.29 -9.23
N ALA A 5 3.20 -5.50 -8.26
CA ALA A 5 4.19 -6.57 -8.34
C ALA A 5 3.52 -7.93 -8.58
N GLY A 6 4.02 -8.70 -9.54
CA GLY A 6 3.46 -10.02 -9.89
C GLY A 6 3.55 -11.04 -8.76
N SER A 7 4.49 -10.85 -7.84
CA SER A 7 4.65 -11.66 -6.63
C SER A 7 3.71 -11.27 -5.49
N ALA A 8 2.95 -10.18 -5.61
CA ALA A 8 2.02 -9.76 -4.57
C ALA A 8 0.84 -10.74 -4.42
N ASP A 9 0.49 -11.05 -3.17
CA ASP A 9 -0.73 -11.81 -2.86
C ASP A 9 -1.96 -10.90 -3.01
N LEU A 10 -2.59 -10.95 -4.19
CA LEU A 10 -3.75 -10.14 -4.54
C LEU A 10 -5.03 -10.97 -4.52
N LYS A 11 -6.04 -10.53 -3.76
CA LYS A 11 -7.35 -11.17 -3.68
C LYS A 11 -8.47 -10.17 -3.96
N VAL A 12 -9.52 -10.65 -4.62
CA VAL A 12 -10.75 -9.88 -4.79
C VAL A 12 -11.35 -9.62 -3.40
N GLY A 13 -11.76 -8.38 -3.15
CA GLY A 13 -12.24 -7.91 -1.86
C GLY A 13 -11.17 -7.23 -0.99
N ASP A 14 -9.88 -7.33 -1.34
CA ASP A 14 -8.82 -6.65 -0.58
C ASP A 14 -9.00 -5.13 -0.64
N THR A 15 -8.81 -4.47 0.50
CA THR A 15 -8.88 -3.01 0.63
C THR A 15 -7.58 -2.37 0.14
N VAL A 16 -7.70 -1.39 -0.75
CA VAL A 16 -6.59 -0.60 -1.27
C VAL A 16 -6.54 0.74 -0.54
N VAL A 17 -5.35 1.12 -0.06
CA VAL A 17 -5.09 2.36 0.68
C VAL A 17 -3.91 3.14 0.07
N THR A 18 -3.86 4.45 0.30
CA THR A 18 -2.70 5.27 -0.07
C THR A 18 -1.45 4.84 0.71
N SER A 19 -0.32 4.71 0.04
CA SER A 19 0.97 4.35 0.67
C SER A 19 1.72 5.55 1.24
N GLY A 20 1.53 6.73 0.63
CA GLY A 20 2.28 7.95 0.91
C GLY A 20 3.74 7.95 0.48
N ILE A 21 4.13 7.04 -0.42
CA ILE A 21 5.51 6.93 -0.92
C ILE A 21 5.94 8.12 -1.79
N ASP A 22 5.00 8.79 -2.45
CA ASP A 22 5.26 9.95 -3.29
C ASP A 22 5.38 11.26 -2.50
N GLY A 23 5.05 11.25 -1.20
CA GLY A 23 5.01 12.45 -0.36
C GLY A 23 3.89 13.43 -0.72
N ILE A 24 2.98 13.06 -1.63
CA ILE A 24 1.85 13.89 -2.07
C ILE A 24 0.61 13.53 -1.26
N TYR A 25 0.32 12.23 -1.13
CA TYR A 25 -0.83 11.74 -0.38
C TYR A 25 -0.40 11.21 0.99
N PRO A 26 -1.09 11.54 2.09
CA PRO A 26 -0.84 10.86 3.36
C PRO A 26 -1.17 9.37 3.24
N LYS A 27 -0.43 8.56 4.00
CA LYS A 27 -0.66 7.11 4.06
C LYS A 27 -1.99 6.78 4.76
N GLY A 28 -2.63 5.70 4.33
CA GLY A 28 -3.77 5.09 5.03
C GLY A 28 -5.16 5.59 4.62
N PHE A 29 -5.29 6.43 3.59
CA PHE A 29 -6.60 6.80 3.05
C PHE A 29 -7.14 5.68 2.15
N VAL A 30 -8.38 5.25 2.41
CA VAL A 30 -9.04 4.18 1.65
C VAL A 30 -9.41 4.67 0.25
N ILE A 31 -9.04 3.88 -0.75
CA ILE A 31 -9.42 4.10 -2.15
C ILE A 31 -10.64 3.26 -2.50
N GLY A 32 -10.62 1.97 -2.14
CA GLY A 32 -11.64 1.02 -2.56
C GLY A 32 -11.25 -0.42 -2.32
N GLN A 33 -11.94 -1.33 -2.99
CA GLN A 33 -11.66 -2.78 -2.93
C GLN A 33 -11.34 -3.35 -4.30
N ILE A 34 -10.46 -4.35 -4.35
CA ILE A 34 -10.16 -5.07 -5.59
C ILE A 34 -11.42 -5.76 -6.10
N GLN A 35 -11.85 -5.38 -7.29
CA GLN A 35 -12.97 -5.99 -8.00
C GLN A 35 -12.50 -7.14 -8.91
N SER A 36 -11.33 -7.00 -9.54
CA SER A 36 -10.73 -8.06 -10.35
C SER A 36 -9.21 -7.93 -10.41
N VAL A 37 -8.55 -9.07 -10.61
CA VAL A 37 -7.10 -9.18 -10.77
C VAL A 37 -6.80 -9.76 -12.14
N LYS A 38 -6.01 -9.04 -12.94
CA LYS A 38 -5.50 -9.50 -14.23
C LYS A 38 -4.00 -9.76 -14.09
N ARG A 39 -3.65 -11.03 -13.93
CA ARG A 39 -2.26 -11.48 -13.93
C ARG A 39 -1.78 -11.63 -15.38
N GLY A 40 -0.72 -10.90 -15.74
CA GLY A 40 -0.02 -11.07 -17.01
C GLY A 40 1.06 -12.13 -16.93
N ALA A 41 1.72 -12.41 -18.05
CA ALA A 41 2.91 -13.28 -18.10
C ALA A 41 4.22 -12.56 -17.68
N GLY A 42 4.15 -11.32 -17.19
CA GLY A 42 5.30 -10.49 -16.85
C GLY A 42 5.43 -10.18 -15.35
N GLU A 43 6.40 -9.34 -15.01
CA GLU A 43 6.74 -8.92 -13.64
C GLU A 43 5.60 -8.17 -12.92
N TYR A 44 4.61 -7.69 -13.67
CA TYR A 44 3.52 -6.85 -13.16
C TYR A 44 2.14 -7.45 -13.44
N SER A 45 1.24 -7.20 -12.50
CA SER A 45 -0.19 -7.48 -12.57
C SER A 45 -0.97 -6.17 -12.58
N ALA A 46 -2.16 -6.22 -13.18
CA ALA A 46 -3.13 -5.13 -13.14
C ALA A 46 -4.33 -5.52 -12.27
N ILE A 47 -4.92 -4.54 -11.58
CA ILE A 47 -6.13 -4.69 -10.79
C ILE A 47 -7.16 -3.61 -11.13
N VAL A 48 -8.42 -4.01 -11.13
CA VAL A 48 -9.57 -3.10 -11.17
C VAL A 48 -10.07 -2.92 -9.74
N ILE A 49 -10.27 -1.67 -9.34
CA ILE A 49 -10.71 -1.31 -7.99
C ILE A 49 -12.11 -0.72 -8.09
N LYS A 50 -13.04 -1.23 -7.27
CA LYS A 50 -14.31 -0.58 -7.01
C LYS A 50 -14.07 0.51 -5.96
N PRO A 51 -14.34 1.80 -6.26
CA PRO A 51 -14.19 2.87 -5.28
C PRO A 51 -15.02 2.62 -4.02
N ALA A 52 -14.49 2.98 -2.85
CA ALA A 52 -15.23 2.91 -1.59
C ALA A 52 -16.29 4.01 -1.48
N VAL A 53 -16.14 5.11 -2.22
CA VAL A 53 -17.06 6.25 -2.23
C VAL A 53 -18.01 6.17 -3.43
N ASP A 54 -19.27 6.52 -3.22
CA ASP A 54 -20.21 6.79 -4.30
C ASP A 54 -20.10 8.27 -4.70
N PHE A 55 -19.48 8.52 -5.85
CA PHE A 55 -19.26 9.87 -6.36
C PHE A 55 -20.56 10.58 -6.79
N ASN A 56 -21.69 9.88 -6.89
CA ASN A 56 -22.98 10.50 -7.20
C ASN A 56 -23.66 11.11 -5.96
N SER A 57 -23.14 10.82 -4.76
CA SER A 57 -23.74 11.23 -3.49
C SER A 57 -22.67 11.86 -2.58
N LEU A 58 -22.09 12.96 -3.03
CA LEU A 58 -21.12 13.73 -2.26
C LEU A 58 -21.79 14.98 -1.65
N GLU A 59 -21.68 15.12 -0.33
CA GLU A 59 -22.12 16.31 0.40
C GLU A 59 -20.94 17.21 0.81
N ALA A 60 -19.84 16.59 1.25
CA ALA A 60 -18.66 17.29 1.72
C ALA A 60 -17.37 16.57 1.27
N ALA A 61 -16.28 17.33 1.18
CA ALA A 61 -14.96 16.83 0.86
C ALA A 61 -13.91 17.40 1.84
N LEU A 62 -12.89 16.61 2.14
CA LEU A 62 -11.73 17.02 2.94
C LEU A 62 -10.55 17.31 2.01
N ILE A 63 -10.04 18.55 2.08
CA ILE A 63 -8.81 18.94 1.37
C ILE A 63 -7.64 18.83 2.35
N VAL A 64 -6.68 17.96 2.06
CA VAL A 64 -5.46 17.83 2.85
C VAL A 64 -4.38 18.70 2.21
N LEU A 65 -4.06 19.83 2.86
CA LEU A 65 -3.10 20.81 2.34
C LEU A 65 -1.66 20.54 2.77
N THR A 66 -1.48 19.88 3.92
CA THR A 66 -0.16 19.64 4.48
C THR A 66 0.38 18.32 3.94
N PRO A 67 1.49 18.33 3.19
CA PRO A 67 2.13 17.09 2.78
C PRO A 67 2.59 16.31 4.02
N PRO A 68 2.56 14.97 3.97
CA PRO A 68 3.01 14.14 5.08
C PRO A 68 4.47 14.49 5.43
N PRO A 69 4.85 14.53 6.72
CA PRO A 69 6.26 14.68 7.08
C PRO A 69 7.06 13.60 6.36
N ALA A 70 8.11 14.00 5.64
CA ALA A 70 8.96 13.10 4.87
C ALA A 70 9.29 11.90 5.76
N ALA A 71 8.88 10.70 5.33
CA ALA A 71 8.99 9.50 6.13
C ALA A 71 10.46 9.32 6.56
N THR A 72 10.76 9.65 7.82
CA THR A 72 12.01 9.22 8.44
C THR A 72 11.92 7.71 8.50
N THR A 73 12.72 7.07 7.66
CA THR A 73 12.94 5.63 7.65
C THR A 73 13.25 5.20 9.07
N SER A 74 12.26 4.64 9.76
CA SER A 74 12.53 3.84 10.94
C SER A 74 13.17 2.57 10.41
N THR A 75 14.50 2.56 10.37
CA THR A 75 15.31 1.37 10.20
C THR A 75 14.99 0.46 11.37
N ALA A 76 13.97 -0.39 11.22
CA ALA A 76 13.72 -1.47 12.14
C ALA A 76 14.86 -2.48 11.95
N THR A 77 15.87 -2.36 12.81
CA THR A 77 16.90 -3.36 13.08
C THR A 77 16.22 -4.70 13.39
N ALA A 78 16.14 -5.57 12.37
CA ALA A 78 15.83 -6.98 12.55
C ALA A 78 17.13 -7.71 12.95
N GLY A 79 17.36 -7.79 14.27
CA GLY A 79 17.99 -8.92 14.94
C GLY A 79 19.41 -9.36 14.54
N THR A 80 20.43 -8.59 14.96
CA THR A 80 21.71 -9.19 15.36
C THR A 80 21.71 -9.34 16.88
N ALA A 81 21.56 -10.56 17.40
CA ALA A 81 22.13 -10.98 18.70
C ALA A 81 21.91 -12.48 19.00
N GLY A 82 23.02 -13.22 19.04
CA GLY A 82 23.24 -14.37 19.92
C GLY A 82 24.04 -15.47 19.22
N THR A 83 25.18 -15.98 19.68
CA THR A 83 26.02 -15.71 20.85
C THR A 83 27.36 -16.40 20.56
N HIS A 84 28.49 -15.70 20.65
CA HIS A 84 29.78 -16.33 20.90
C HIS A 84 29.84 -16.65 22.40
N GLN A 85 29.86 -17.92 22.82
CA GLN A 85 30.63 -18.40 24.00
C GLN A 85 30.61 -19.94 24.19
N GLY A 86 31.77 -20.59 24.10
CA GLY A 86 32.23 -21.57 25.12
C GLY A 86 32.25 -23.08 24.82
N ARG A 87 33.46 -23.68 24.91
CA ARG A 87 33.84 -25.10 25.16
C ARG A 87 33.45 -26.12 24.07
N GLU A 88 34.31 -27.04 23.62
CA GLU A 88 35.47 -27.75 24.19
C GLU A 88 36.61 -27.92 23.17
#